data_AF-A0A957JEX8-F1
#
_entry.id   AF-A0A957JEX8-F1
#
_cell.length_a   1.000
_cell.length_b   1.000
_cell.length_c   1.000
_cell.angle_alpha   90.00
_cell.angle_beta   90.00
_cell.angle_gamma   90.00
#
_symmetry.space_group_name_H-M   'P 1'
#
loop_
_entity.id
_entity.type
_entity.pdbx_description
1 polymer ?
#
loop_
_entity_poly.entity_id
_entity_poly.type
_entity_poly.pdbx_seq_one_letter_code
_entity_poly.pdbx_strand_id
1 'polypeptide(L)'
;MYLRVKEAWETKYLEPISFVAGEPLTLGRWDEEYPGWVWTTTADGNAGWAPEQRIEILADGAGRGKADYTARELTTAAGDTVAVIHTLNDWAWVRDTRGREGWVPAATLVETGYDSSSLVEGEYIIPDFQFKSGESLAELRLHYRTLGQPRRDASGRVCNAVWIGHGTTGSGAAFLREQYADVLFAPGGLLDVADYYIILPDGIGHGQSSRPSDGLRARFPHYGYEDMVRAQYQLLTEHLGVDHLRLVMGTSMGGMHSWVWGYLYPDFMDALLPLASLPA
;
A
#
# COMPACT_ATOMS: atom_id res chain seq x y z
N MET A 1 4.67 12.99 6.71
CA MET A 1 4.71 11.66 6.09
C MET A 1 3.77 10.75 6.88
N TYR A 2 2.95 9.94 6.23
CA TYR A 2 2.13 8.94 6.93
C TYR A 2 2.90 7.63 7.00
N LEU A 3 2.87 6.98 8.17
CA LEU A 3 3.50 5.69 8.43
C LEU A 3 2.48 4.77 9.11
N ARG A 4 2.73 3.46 9.05
CA ARG A 4 1.98 2.45 9.79
C ARG A 4 2.73 2.06 11.05
N VAL A 5 2.00 1.78 12.10
CA VAL A 5 2.51 1.19 13.33
C VAL A 5 2.64 -0.32 13.09
N LYS A 6 3.87 -0.84 12.99
CA LYS A 6 4.10 -2.29 12.82
C LYS A 6 4.07 -3.04 14.15
N GLU A 7 4.41 -2.37 15.24
CA GLU A 7 4.41 -2.91 16.61
C GLU A 7 3.68 -1.95 17.53
N ALA A 8 2.75 -2.47 18.34
CA ALA A 8 1.97 -1.64 19.27
C ALA A 8 2.88 -0.94 20.29
N TRP A 9 2.50 0.27 20.69
CA TRP A 9 3.18 1.02 21.75
C TRP A 9 2.18 1.42 22.83
N GLU A 10 2.52 1.18 24.09
CA GLU A 10 1.74 1.65 25.23
C GLU A 10 2.50 2.75 25.96
N THR A 11 1.82 3.87 26.21
CA THR A 11 2.37 4.99 26.98
C THR A 11 2.91 4.51 28.33
N LYS A 12 4.20 4.73 28.58
CA LYS A 12 4.88 4.31 29.81
C LYS A 12 4.72 5.31 30.98
N TYR A 13 4.53 6.58 30.66
CA TYR A 13 4.46 7.67 31.64
C TYR A 13 3.09 8.33 31.64
N LEU A 14 2.33 8.16 32.72
CA LEU A 14 1.01 8.77 32.89
C LEU A 14 1.08 10.28 33.14
N GLU A 15 2.16 10.73 33.77
CA GLU A 15 2.46 12.14 34.03
C GLU A 15 3.78 12.50 33.34
N PRO A 16 3.76 12.82 32.04
CA PRO A 16 4.99 13.13 31.31
C PRO A 16 5.56 14.48 31.75
N ILE A 17 6.89 14.58 31.83
CA ILE A 17 7.57 15.86 32.00
C ILE A 17 7.14 16.83 30.90
N SER A 18 6.91 18.09 31.27
CA SER A 18 6.70 19.20 30.34
C SER A 18 7.38 20.44 30.89
N PHE A 19 7.99 21.24 30.03
CA PHE A 19 8.60 22.52 30.39
C PHE A 19 8.47 23.53 29.26
N VAL A 20 8.60 24.81 29.58
CA VAL A 20 8.56 25.91 28.60
C VAL A 20 9.95 26.46 28.28
N ALA A 21 10.05 27.20 27.17
CA ALA A 21 11.28 27.92 26.84
C ALA A 21 11.71 28.86 27.99
N GLY A 22 12.99 28.80 28.37
CA GLY A 22 13.59 29.58 29.44
C GLY A 22 13.45 28.98 30.85
N GLU A 23 12.67 27.91 31.01
CA GLU A 23 12.48 27.28 32.32
C GLU A 23 13.79 26.65 32.84
N PRO A 24 14.16 26.86 34.12
CA PRO A 24 15.33 26.21 34.71
C PRO A 24 15.08 24.72 34.94
N LEU A 25 16.07 23.90 34.59
CA LEU A 25 16.02 22.45 34.62
C LEU A 25 17.21 21.89 35.40
N THR A 26 17.00 20.76 36.06
CA THR A 26 18.08 19.95 36.65
C THR A 26 18.30 18.72 35.77
N LEU A 27 19.54 18.51 35.33
CA LEU A 27 19.95 17.42 34.44
C LEU A 27 20.58 16.29 35.26
N GLY A 28 20.07 15.08 35.04
CA GLY A 28 20.54 13.85 35.66
C GLY A 28 21.43 13.05 34.71
N ARG A 29 21.10 11.76 34.55
CA ARG A 29 21.83 10.84 33.67
C ARG A 29 21.37 10.97 32.22
N TRP A 30 22.26 10.66 31.29
CA TRP A 30 21.93 10.44 29.89
C TRP A 30 21.40 9.02 29.71
N ASP A 31 20.51 8.85 28.74
CA ASP A 31 19.97 7.54 28.38
C ASP A 31 21.04 6.76 27.58
N GLU A 32 21.31 5.52 28.02
CA GLU A 32 22.28 4.64 27.37
C GLU A 32 21.65 3.85 26.21
N GLU A 33 20.34 3.64 26.23
CA GLU A 33 19.57 2.94 25.19
C GLU A 33 19.20 3.89 24.05
N TYR A 34 18.84 5.14 24.38
CA TYR A 34 18.49 6.18 23.41
C TYR A 34 19.42 7.40 23.52
N PRO A 35 20.55 7.42 22.79
CA PRO A 35 21.51 8.53 22.85
C PRO A 35 20.87 9.89 22.56
N GLY A 36 21.31 10.92 23.28
CA GLY A 36 20.80 12.29 23.15
C GLY A 36 19.56 12.58 24.02
N TRP A 37 19.07 11.61 24.78
CA TRP A 37 18.07 11.83 25.84
C TRP A 37 18.75 12.00 27.20
N VAL A 38 18.25 12.93 28.01
CA VAL A 38 18.75 13.21 29.36
C VAL A 38 17.58 13.27 30.35
N TRP A 39 17.76 12.60 31.50
CA TRP A 39 16.80 12.64 32.58
C TRP A 39 16.75 14.07 33.12
N THR A 40 15.60 14.70 33.04
CA THR A 40 15.41 16.11 33.33
C THR A 40 14.39 16.26 34.43
N THR A 41 14.59 17.22 35.33
CA THR A 41 13.66 17.55 36.41
C THR A 41 13.36 19.06 36.40
N THR A 42 12.07 19.42 36.37
CA THR A 42 11.58 20.79 36.46
C THR A 42 11.59 21.30 37.89
N ALA A 43 11.41 22.62 38.08
CA ALA A 43 11.47 23.24 39.41
C ALA A 43 10.36 22.77 40.37
N ASP A 44 9.22 22.31 39.85
CA ASP A 44 8.11 21.73 40.60
C ASP A 44 8.32 20.24 40.94
N GLY A 45 9.46 19.66 40.53
CA GLY A 45 9.84 18.28 40.83
C GLY A 45 9.32 17.24 39.83
N ASN A 46 8.61 17.65 38.78
CA ASN A 46 8.25 16.73 37.70
C ASN A 46 9.50 16.29 36.93
N ALA A 47 9.60 15.00 36.58
CA ALA A 47 10.81 14.44 36.01
C ALA A 47 10.53 13.45 34.89
N GLY A 48 11.41 13.42 33.90
CA GLY A 48 11.32 12.48 32.80
C GLY A 48 12.40 12.71 31.76
N TRP A 49 12.37 11.91 30.71
CA TRP A 49 13.31 12.04 29.61
C TRP A 49 12.99 13.25 28.75
N ALA A 50 14.00 14.07 28.49
CA ALA A 50 13.91 15.15 27.54
C ALA A 50 15.13 15.12 26.61
N PRO A 51 14.98 15.50 25.35
CA PRO A 51 16.08 15.46 24.41
C PRO A 51 16.99 16.67 24.59
N GLU A 52 18.29 16.45 24.51
CA GLU A 52 19.30 17.52 24.70
C GLU A 52 19.13 18.68 23.70
N GLN A 53 18.57 18.44 22.51
CA GLN A 53 18.29 19.47 21.53
C GLN A 53 17.27 20.51 22.02
N ARG A 54 16.42 20.15 22.99
CA ARG A 54 15.43 21.05 23.62
C ARG A 54 15.98 21.74 24.87
N ILE A 55 17.24 21.51 25.22
CA ILE A 55 17.86 21.99 26.45
C ILE A 55 19.16 22.74 26.14
N GLU A 56 19.34 23.89 26.76
CA GLU A 56 20.62 24.56 26.90
C GLU A 56 21.32 23.96 28.12
N ILE A 57 22.36 23.17 27.86
CA ILE A 57 23.16 22.53 28.92
C ILE A 57 24.07 23.59 29.53
N LEU A 58 23.97 23.77 30.84
CA LEU A 58 24.78 24.69 31.63
C LEU A 58 25.79 23.90 32.48
N ALA A 59 26.60 24.60 33.28
CA ALA A 59 27.55 23.96 34.19
C ALA A 59 26.85 23.21 35.34
N ASP A 60 27.58 22.27 35.96
CA ASP A 60 27.20 21.61 37.21
C ASP A 60 25.83 20.91 37.21
N GLY A 61 25.43 20.34 36.06
CA GLY A 61 24.16 19.61 35.92
C GLY A 61 22.94 20.52 35.82
N ALA A 62 23.11 21.83 35.65
CA ALA A 62 22.01 22.74 35.36
C ALA A 62 21.67 22.74 33.85
N GLY A 63 20.41 22.99 33.54
CA GLY A 63 19.92 23.18 32.18
C GLY A 63 18.88 24.29 32.11
N ARG A 64 18.56 24.70 30.89
CA ARG A 64 17.45 25.63 30.62
C ARG A 64 16.69 25.21 29.37
N GLY A 65 15.35 25.26 29.40
CA GLY A 65 14.55 24.94 28.22
C GLY A 65 14.87 25.87 27.05
N LYS A 66 15.22 25.32 25.88
CA LYS A 66 15.38 26.10 24.64
C LYS A 66 14.05 26.38 23.94
N ALA A 67 13.08 25.50 24.14
CA ALA A 67 11.75 25.54 23.54
C ALA A 67 10.77 24.76 24.43
N ASP A 68 9.49 24.99 24.23
CA ASP A 68 8.43 24.21 24.87
C ASP A 68 8.56 22.74 24.50
N TYR A 69 8.39 21.86 25.49
CA TYR A 69 8.58 20.43 25.34
C TYR A 69 7.65 19.64 26.25
N THR A 70 7.23 18.46 25.79
CA THR A 70 6.57 17.45 26.59
C THR A 70 7.04 16.05 26.19
N ALA A 71 7.23 15.18 27.17
CA ALA A 71 7.54 13.77 26.98
C ALA A 71 6.27 12.92 26.77
N ARG A 72 5.13 13.54 26.43
CA ARG A 72 3.88 12.82 26.21
C ARG A 72 4.03 11.78 25.09
N GLU A 73 3.85 10.52 25.43
CA GLU A 73 3.79 9.42 24.47
C GLU A 73 2.36 9.21 23.95
N LEU A 74 2.23 8.52 22.82
CA LEU A 74 0.93 8.14 22.26
C LEU A 74 0.78 6.61 22.24
N THR A 75 -0.21 6.08 22.95
CA THR A 75 -0.59 4.67 22.81
C THR A 75 -1.13 4.39 21.40
N THR A 76 -0.52 3.40 20.72
CA THR A 76 -0.87 2.97 19.36
C THR A 76 -1.02 1.45 19.28
N ALA A 77 -1.90 0.99 18.39
CA ALA A 77 -2.05 -0.42 18.06
C ALA A 77 -1.32 -0.76 16.76
N ALA A 78 -0.87 -2.01 16.62
CA ALA A 78 -0.35 -2.50 15.34
C ALA A 78 -1.41 -2.37 14.24
N GLY A 79 -1.02 -1.80 13.09
CA GLY A 79 -1.89 -1.47 11.97
C GLY A 79 -2.44 -0.05 11.99
N ASP A 80 -2.27 0.72 13.07
CA ASP A 80 -2.67 2.13 13.10
C ASP A 80 -1.87 2.95 12.07
N THR A 81 -2.55 3.90 11.43
CA THR A 81 -1.90 4.90 10.56
C THR A 81 -1.67 6.18 11.36
N VAL A 82 -0.44 6.70 11.30
CA VAL A 82 -0.03 7.93 11.99
C VAL A 82 0.71 8.87 11.04
N ALA A 83 0.49 10.17 11.20
CA ALA A 83 1.29 11.20 10.52
C ALA A 83 2.52 11.52 11.37
N VAL A 84 3.72 11.30 10.84
CA VAL A 84 4.97 11.76 11.46
C VAL A 84 5.11 13.26 11.25
N ILE A 85 5.17 14.01 12.35
CA ILE A 85 5.34 15.47 12.37
C ILE A 85 6.83 15.81 12.39
N HIS A 86 7.59 15.19 13.30
CA HIS A 86 9.04 15.30 13.37
C HIS A 86 9.64 14.10 14.10
N THR A 87 10.95 13.90 13.94
CA THR A 87 11.72 12.85 14.61
C THR A 87 12.84 13.46 15.42
N LEU A 88 13.22 12.77 16.49
CA LEU A 88 14.33 13.16 17.33
C LEU A 88 14.88 11.94 18.07
N ASN A 89 16.20 11.70 17.97
CA ASN A 89 16.91 10.66 18.74
C ASN A 89 16.18 9.30 18.73
N ASP A 90 15.84 8.80 17.54
CA ASP A 90 15.13 7.53 17.30
C ASP A 90 13.69 7.44 17.84
N TRP A 91 13.09 8.58 18.19
CA TRP A 91 11.66 8.71 18.48
C TRP A 91 10.97 9.60 17.44
N ALA A 92 9.69 9.36 17.23
CA ALA A 92 8.84 10.13 16.33
C ALA A 92 7.69 10.78 17.09
N TRP A 93 7.52 12.09 16.94
CA TRP A 93 6.30 12.78 17.36
C TRP A 93 5.27 12.61 16.25
N VAL A 94 4.20 11.90 16.57
CA VAL A 94 3.20 11.48 15.59
C VAL A 94 1.81 12.04 15.93
N ARG A 95 0.94 12.10 14.92
CA ARG A 95 -0.49 12.40 15.05
C ARG A 95 -1.32 11.24 14.50
N ASP A 96 -2.25 10.72 15.27
CA ASP A 96 -3.17 9.69 14.78
C ASP A 96 -4.37 10.26 13.99
N THR A 97 -5.19 9.38 13.44
CA THR A 97 -6.40 9.74 12.69
C THR A 97 -7.49 10.42 13.53
N ARG A 98 -7.37 10.39 14.87
CA ARG A 98 -8.26 11.05 15.82
C ARG A 98 -7.71 12.42 16.27
N GLY A 99 -6.57 12.84 15.72
CA GLY A 99 -5.92 14.11 16.05
C GLY A 99 -5.13 14.12 17.37
N ARG A 100 -4.92 12.95 18.00
CA ARG A 100 -4.10 12.83 19.21
C ARG A 100 -2.63 12.83 18.81
N GLU A 101 -1.78 13.45 19.62
CA GLU A 101 -0.34 13.56 19.35
C GLU A 101 0.52 13.08 20.51
N GLY A 102 1.64 12.44 20.20
CA GLY A 102 2.64 12.05 21.19
C GLY A 102 3.83 11.34 20.56
N TRP A 103 4.84 11.08 21.39
CA TRP A 103 6.02 10.30 21.02
C TRP A 103 5.72 8.80 20.93
N VAL A 104 6.30 8.15 19.93
CA VAL A 104 6.47 6.69 19.83
C VAL A 104 7.90 6.39 19.36
N PRO A 105 8.50 5.24 19.69
CA PRO A 105 9.81 4.91 19.14
C PRO A 105 9.71 4.81 17.61
N ALA A 106 10.62 5.45 16.87
CA ALA A 106 10.57 5.43 15.41
C ALA A 106 10.67 3.99 14.85
N ALA A 107 11.34 3.11 15.60
CA ALA A 107 11.45 1.69 15.29
C ALA A 107 10.11 0.94 15.27
N THR A 108 9.03 1.46 15.87
CA THR A 108 7.68 0.86 15.80
C THR A 108 6.91 1.26 14.55
N LEU A 109 7.46 2.17 13.74
CA LEU A 109 6.85 2.67 12.53
C LEU A 109 7.47 2.03 11.28
N VAL A 110 6.70 1.96 10.21
CA VAL A 110 7.12 1.52 8.88
C VAL A 110 6.48 2.40 7.82
N GLU A 111 7.22 2.67 6.73
CA GLU A 111 6.66 3.35 5.56
C GLU A 111 5.43 2.61 5.04
N THR A 112 4.36 3.37 4.79
CA THR A 112 3.20 2.90 4.04
C THR A 112 3.49 3.03 2.56
N GLY A 113 3.10 2.02 1.79
CA GLY A 113 3.29 1.99 0.36
C GLY A 113 3.97 0.71 -0.09
N TYR A 114 3.46 0.14 -1.18
CA TYR A 114 4.19 -0.87 -1.93
C TYR A 114 5.34 -0.21 -2.70
N ASP A 115 6.32 -0.99 -3.12
CA ASP A 115 7.38 -0.50 -4.00
C ASP A 115 6.81 -0.08 -5.36
N SER A 116 6.40 1.18 -5.45
CA SER A 116 5.87 1.79 -6.66
C SER A 116 6.89 1.90 -7.79
N SER A 117 8.20 1.74 -7.51
CA SER A 117 9.21 1.67 -8.57
C SER A 117 9.08 0.40 -9.41
N SER A 118 8.40 -0.63 -8.89
CA SER A 118 8.05 -1.85 -9.63
C SER A 118 6.82 -1.70 -10.53
N LEU A 119 6.11 -0.56 -10.49
CA LEU A 119 4.94 -0.32 -11.33
C LEU A 119 5.36 -0.15 -12.79
N VAL A 120 4.90 -1.07 -13.62
CA VAL A 120 5.04 -1.00 -15.08
C VAL A 120 3.67 -0.83 -15.68
N GLU A 121 3.54 0.12 -16.61
CA GLU A 121 2.36 0.23 -17.46
C GLU A 121 2.71 -0.19 -18.90
N GLY A 122 1.77 -0.83 -19.57
CA GLY A 122 1.96 -1.27 -20.94
C GLY A 122 0.65 -1.38 -21.70
N GLU A 123 0.79 -1.61 -23.00
CA GLU A 123 -0.31 -1.91 -23.89
C GLU A 123 0.00 -3.14 -24.74
N TYR A 124 -1.02 -3.94 -24.99
CA TYR A 124 -0.98 -5.06 -25.92
C TYR A 124 -2.03 -4.86 -27.00
N ILE A 125 -1.62 -4.94 -28.26
CA ILE A 125 -2.52 -4.86 -29.41
C ILE A 125 -2.77 -6.27 -29.90
N ILE A 126 -4.02 -6.71 -29.81
CA ILE A 126 -4.49 -7.96 -30.39
C ILE A 126 -5.01 -7.67 -31.81
N PRO A 127 -4.36 -8.19 -32.86
CA PRO A 127 -4.83 -8.02 -34.22
C PRO A 127 -6.08 -8.87 -34.49
N ASP A 128 -7.00 -8.34 -35.30
CA ASP A 128 -8.18 -9.04 -35.83
C ASP A 128 -9.01 -9.80 -34.77
N PHE A 129 -9.22 -9.17 -33.60
CA PHE A 129 -9.95 -9.79 -32.50
C PHE A 129 -11.41 -10.08 -32.89
N GLN A 130 -11.81 -11.34 -32.74
CA GLN A 130 -13.16 -11.82 -33.06
C GLN A 130 -14.01 -11.89 -31.78
N PHE A 131 -15.11 -11.15 -31.77
CA PHE A 131 -16.06 -11.15 -30.66
C PHE A 131 -17.04 -12.31 -30.79
N LYS A 132 -17.64 -12.75 -29.67
CA LYS A 132 -18.69 -13.78 -29.66
C LYS A 132 -19.89 -13.41 -30.53
N SER A 133 -20.15 -12.12 -30.73
CA SER A 133 -21.23 -11.64 -31.60
C SER A 133 -21.02 -11.95 -33.09
N GLY A 134 -19.80 -12.34 -33.49
CA GLY A 134 -19.38 -12.47 -34.88
C GLY A 134 -18.85 -11.18 -35.49
N GLU A 135 -18.86 -10.07 -34.74
CA GLU A 135 -18.18 -8.84 -35.11
C GLU A 135 -16.67 -8.95 -34.84
N SER A 136 -15.89 -8.06 -35.47
CA SER A 136 -14.44 -8.03 -35.33
C SER A 136 -13.91 -6.62 -35.13
N LEU A 137 -12.76 -6.50 -34.48
CA LEU A 137 -11.99 -5.26 -34.40
C LEU A 137 -10.57 -5.52 -34.91
N ALA A 138 -10.14 -4.74 -35.91
CA ALA A 138 -8.82 -4.91 -36.54
C ALA A 138 -7.67 -4.79 -35.52
N GLU A 139 -7.81 -3.88 -34.56
CA GLU A 139 -6.83 -3.68 -33.48
C GLU A 139 -7.57 -3.50 -32.15
N LEU A 140 -7.55 -4.55 -31.31
CA LEU A 140 -8.03 -4.46 -29.94
C LEU A 140 -6.85 -4.14 -29.01
N ARG A 141 -6.80 -2.91 -28.50
CA ARG A 141 -5.82 -2.47 -27.51
C ARG A 141 -6.28 -2.85 -26.10
N LEU A 142 -5.41 -3.54 -25.36
CA LEU A 142 -5.53 -3.74 -23.93
C LEU A 142 -4.43 -2.99 -23.20
N HIS A 143 -4.82 -2.02 -22.36
CA HIS A 143 -3.91 -1.40 -21.40
C HIS A 143 -3.83 -2.26 -20.14
N TYR A 144 -2.66 -2.30 -19.51
CA TYR A 144 -2.46 -3.01 -18.27
C TYR A 144 -1.41 -2.35 -17.39
N ARG A 145 -1.42 -2.74 -16.12
CA ARG A 145 -0.38 -2.40 -15.14
C ARG A 145 0.12 -3.66 -14.46
N THR A 146 1.38 -3.69 -14.06
CA THR A 146 1.95 -4.78 -13.26
C THR A 146 2.77 -4.27 -12.10
N LEU A 147 2.82 -5.05 -11.01
CA LEU A 147 3.70 -4.83 -9.87
C LEU A 147 4.49 -6.11 -9.57
N GLY A 148 5.71 -5.95 -9.07
CA GLY A 148 6.63 -7.07 -8.83
C GLY A 148 7.13 -7.70 -10.14
N GLN A 149 7.61 -8.94 -10.06
CA GLN A 149 8.21 -9.66 -11.20
C GLN A 149 7.77 -11.14 -11.22
N PRO A 150 7.57 -11.73 -12.41
CA PRO A 150 7.22 -13.12 -12.52
C PRO A 150 8.35 -14.02 -12.03
N ARG A 151 8.02 -15.01 -11.20
CA ARG A 151 8.91 -16.07 -10.76
C ARG A 151 8.44 -17.39 -11.37
N ARG A 152 9.39 -18.18 -11.84
CA ARG A 152 9.13 -19.50 -12.42
C ARG A 152 9.59 -20.61 -11.47
N ASP A 153 8.81 -21.68 -11.40
CA ASP A 153 9.19 -22.89 -10.67
C ASP A 153 10.22 -23.73 -11.45
N ALA A 154 10.60 -24.89 -10.92
CA ALA A 154 11.60 -25.76 -11.54
C ALA A 154 11.15 -26.34 -12.91
N SER A 155 9.85 -26.32 -13.21
CA SER A 155 9.30 -26.71 -14.51
C SER A 155 9.27 -25.57 -15.52
N GLY A 156 9.63 -24.36 -15.10
CA GLY A 156 9.57 -23.16 -15.92
C GLY A 156 8.20 -22.48 -15.91
N ARG A 157 7.23 -22.92 -15.11
CA ARG A 157 5.89 -22.33 -15.03
C ARG A 157 5.87 -21.15 -14.06
N VAL A 158 5.16 -20.07 -14.40
CA VAL A 158 4.97 -18.93 -13.50
C VAL A 158 4.20 -19.38 -12.25
N CYS A 159 4.73 -19.09 -11.06
CA CYS A 159 4.20 -19.63 -9.80
C CYS A 159 3.69 -18.57 -8.81
N ASN A 160 3.86 -17.28 -9.12
CA ASN A 160 3.54 -16.17 -8.21
C ASN A 160 2.64 -15.09 -8.83
N ALA A 161 2.09 -15.31 -10.03
CA ALA A 161 1.26 -14.31 -10.70
C ALA A 161 -0.16 -14.23 -10.14
N VAL A 162 -0.68 -13.02 -9.92
CA VAL A 162 -2.03 -12.77 -9.42
C VAL A 162 -2.72 -11.76 -10.33
N TRP A 163 -3.90 -12.13 -10.82
CA TRP A 163 -4.73 -11.27 -11.65
C TRP A 163 -5.81 -10.59 -10.81
N ILE A 164 -5.94 -9.27 -10.91
CA ILE A 164 -6.94 -8.50 -10.15
C ILE A 164 -7.79 -7.64 -11.08
N GLY A 165 -9.09 -7.94 -11.15
CA GLY A 165 -10.08 -7.25 -11.97
C GLY A 165 -10.76 -6.07 -11.28
N HIS A 166 -10.97 -4.99 -12.02
CA HIS A 166 -11.67 -3.78 -11.57
C HIS A 166 -13.21 -3.88 -11.71
N GLY A 167 -13.95 -3.03 -11.00
CA GLY A 167 -15.41 -2.89 -11.14
C GLY A 167 -15.84 -2.09 -12.38
N THR A 168 -17.13 -2.11 -12.70
CA THR A 168 -17.72 -1.59 -13.97
C THR A 168 -17.39 -0.13 -14.31
N THR A 169 -17.11 0.72 -13.32
CA THR A 169 -16.80 2.14 -13.55
C THR A 169 -15.31 2.45 -13.44
N GLY A 170 -14.49 1.42 -13.20
CA GLY A 170 -13.07 1.56 -12.90
C GLY A 170 -12.14 1.25 -14.07
N SER A 171 -10.88 1.09 -13.71
CA SER A 171 -9.77 0.63 -14.53
C SER A 171 -8.84 -0.22 -13.64
N GLY A 172 -7.80 -0.83 -14.21
CA GLY A 172 -6.77 -1.56 -13.49
C GLY A 172 -6.10 -0.73 -12.38
N ALA A 173 -6.15 0.60 -12.43
CA ALA A 173 -5.66 1.47 -11.36
C ALA A 173 -6.53 1.44 -10.07
N ALA A 174 -7.70 0.81 -10.06
CA ALA A 174 -8.62 0.84 -8.92
C ALA A 174 -8.00 0.29 -7.62
N PHE A 175 -7.19 -0.76 -7.73
CA PHE A 175 -6.49 -1.39 -6.59
C PHE A 175 -5.16 -0.71 -6.23
N LEU A 176 -4.72 0.28 -7.01
CA LEU A 176 -3.53 1.10 -6.70
C LEU A 176 -3.84 2.26 -5.75
N ARG A 177 -5.10 2.47 -5.37
CA ARG A 177 -5.48 3.47 -4.37
C ARG A 177 -4.93 3.05 -3.01
N GLU A 178 -4.40 4.02 -2.26
CA GLU A 178 -3.77 3.86 -0.94
C GLU A 178 -4.55 2.89 -0.01
N GLN A 179 -5.87 3.07 0.08
CA GLN A 179 -6.77 2.24 0.88
C GLN A 179 -6.72 0.73 0.59
N TYR A 180 -6.26 0.32 -0.59
CA TYR A 180 -6.07 -1.08 -0.99
C TYR A 180 -4.58 -1.42 -1.08
N ALA A 181 -3.82 -0.59 -1.79
CA ALA A 181 -2.45 -0.90 -2.16
C ALA A 181 -1.52 -1.02 -0.94
N ASP A 182 -1.71 -0.16 0.07
CA ASP A 182 -0.88 -0.16 1.28
C ASP A 182 -1.17 -1.33 2.23
N VAL A 183 -2.22 -2.09 1.95
CA VAL A 183 -2.60 -3.30 2.70
C VAL A 183 -2.28 -4.56 1.92
N LEU A 184 -2.58 -4.54 0.62
CA LEU A 184 -2.39 -5.70 -0.25
C LEU A 184 -0.93 -5.84 -0.67
N PHE A 185 -0.30 -4.76 -1.13
CA PHE A 185 0.93 -4.82 -1.91
C PHE A 185 2.18 -4.40 -1.13
N ALA A 186 2.01 -3.78 0.05
CA ALA A 186 3.11 -3.34 0.90
C ALA A 186 3.93 -4.53 1.46
N PRO A 187 5.17 -4.28 1.93
CA PRO A 187 5.98 -5.31 2.59
C PRO A 187 5.24 -6.04 3.72
N GLY A 188 5.19 -7.37 3.66
CA GLY A 188 4.43 -8.22 4.58
C GLY A 188 2.91 -8.20 4.38
N GLY A 189 2.42 -7.52 3.34
CA GLY A 189 1.01 -7.49 2.93
C GLY A 189 0.53 -8.82 2.34
N LEU A 190 -0.78 -8.96 2.17
CA LEU A 190 -1.40 -10.22 1.71
C LEU A 190 -0.94 -10.67 0.31
N LEU A 191 -0.59 -9.70 -0.53
CA LEU A 191 -0.12 -9.83 -1.90
C LEU A 191 1.13 -8.97 -2.10
N ASP A 192 2.05 -9.02 -1.13
CA ASP A 192 3.32 -8.28 -1.15
C ASP A 192 4.02 -8.41 -2.52
N VAL A 193 4.31 -7.27 -3.14
CA VAL A 193 4.90 -7.22 -4.49
C VAL A 193 6.35 -7.68 -4.53
N ALA A 194 7.00 -7.82 -3.37
CA ALA A 194 8.27 -8.52 -3.26
C ALA A 194 8.11 -10.00 -3.64
N ASP A 195 6.98 -10.63 -3.31
CA ASP A 195 6.74 -12.06 -3.50
C ASP A 195 5.85 -12.36 -4.71
N TYR A 196 4.88 -11.52 -5.00
CA TYR A 196 3.87 -11.73 -6.04
C TYR A 196 4.06 -10.84 -7.27
N TYR A 197 3.67 -11.37 -8.43
CA TYR A 197 3.57 -10.62 -9.67
C TYR A 197 2.11 -10.23 -9.91
N ILE A 198 1.76 -8.99 -9.61
CA ILE A 198 0.36 -8.51 -9.67
C ILE A 198 0.08 -7.96 -11.06
N ILE A 199 -1.04 -8.36 -11.67
CA ILE A 199 -1.46 -7.94 -13.01
C ILE A 199 -2.85 -7.29 -12.92
N LEU A 200 -2.92 -6.06 -13.43
CA LEU A 200 -4.07 -5.15 -13.30
C LEU A 200 -4.48 -4.64 -14.69
N PRO A 201 -5.25 -5.40 -15.48
CA PRO A 201 -5.65 -4.95 -16.80
C PRO A 201 -6.81 -3.95 -16.75
N ASP A 202 -6.85 -3.06 -17.73
CA ASP A 202 -8.06 -2.32 -18.09
C ASP A 202 -8.92 -3.21 -19.01
N GLY A 203 -10.19 -3.42 -18.67
CA GLY A 203 -11.10 -4.23 -19.49
C GLY A 203 -11.47 -3.54 -20.82
N ILE A 204 -11.93 -4.32 -21.82
CA ILE A 204 -12.54 -3.78 -23.04
C ILE A 204 -13.65 -2.79 -22.66
N GLY A 205 -13.66 -1.60 -23.25
CA GLY A 205 -14.62 -0.55 -22.90
C GLY A 205 -14.22 0.34 -21.71
N HIS A 206 -13.10 0.07 -21.04
CA HIS A 206 -12.71 0.71 -19.79
C HIS A 206 -11.28 1.25 -19.83
N GLY A 207 -10.99 2.20 -18.93
CA GLY A 207 -9.66 2.77 -18.77
C GLY A 207 -9.05 3.28 -20.09
N GLN A 208 -7.85 2.81 -20.39
CA GLN A 208 -7.08 3.12 -21.60
C GLN A 208 -7.15 2.02 -22.69
N SER A 209 -7.83 0.90 -22.41
CA SER A 209 -8.15 -0.13 -23.39
C SER A 209 -9.13 0.38 -24.46
N SER A 210 -9.22 -0.31 -25.59
CA SER A 210 -10.16 0.00 -26.66
C SER A 210 -11.58 0.12 -26.12
N ARG A 211 -12.23 1.25 -26.40
CA ARG A 211 -13.56 1.57 -25.87
C ARG A 211 -14.41 2.35 -26.86
N PRO A 212 -15.75 2.29 -26.75
CA PRO A 212 -16.64 2.99 -27.69
C PRO A 212 -16.34 4.49 -27.85
N SER A 213 -15.89 5.16 -26.80
CA SER A 213 -15.55 6.59 -26.83
C SER A 213 -14.31 6.94 -27.68
N ASP A 214 -13.53 5.95 -28.13
CA ASP A 214 -12.33 6.16 -28.96
C ASP A 214 -12.66 6.40 -30.45
N GLY A 215 -13.94 6.57 -30.79
CA GLY A 215 -14.38 7.03 -32.12
C GLY A 215 -15.43 6.14 -32.78
N LEU A 216 -15.51 4.86 -32.41
CA LEU A 216 -16.49 3.94 -32.97
C LEU A 216 -17.91 4.17 -32.44
N ARG A 217 -18.06 4.67 -31.20
CA ARG A 217 -19.34 4.94 -30.54
C ARG A 217 -20.25 3.70 -30.63
N ALA A 218 -21.47 3.85 -31.16
CA ALA A 218 -22.41 2.75 -31.34
C ALA A 218 -21.98 1.70 -32.38
N ARG A 219 -20.90 1.92 -33.14
CA ARG A 219 -20.30 0.93 -34.05
C ARG A 219 -19.19 0.11 -33.38
N PHE A 220 -18.91 0.33 -32.11
CA PHE A 220 -17.98 -0.54 -31.39
C PHE A 220 -18.59 -1.94 -31.28
N PRO A 221 -17.83 -3.02 -31.57
CA PRO A 221 -18.38 -4.38 -31.54
C PRO A 221 -19.10 -4.70 -30.24
N HIS A 222 -20.19 -5.46 -30.31
CA HIS A 222 -20.84 -5.96 -29.09
C HIS A 222 -19.94 -6.99 -28.42
N TYR A 223 -19.70 -6.80 -27.12
CA TYR A 223 -18.84 -7.67 -26.33
C TYR A 223 -19.50 -8.07 -25.02
N GLY A 224 -19.20 -9.29 -24.57
CA GLY A 224 -19.57 -9.81 -23.26
C GLY A 224 -18.34 -10.13 -22.40
N TYR A 225 -18.56 -10.62 -21.17
CA TYR A 225 -17.46 -10.96 -20.27
C TYR A 225 -16.54 -12.07 -20.80
N GLU A 226 -17.05 -13.02 -21.58
CA GLU A 226 -16.21 -14.02 -22.25
C GLU A 226 -15.23 -13.39 -23.25
N ASP A 227 -15.63 -12.33 -23.97
CA ASP A 227 -14.72 -11.62 -24.87
C ASP A 227 -13.64 -10.88 -24.09
N MET A 228 -14.03 -10.24 -22.98
CA MET A 228 -13.10 -9.53 -22.10
C MET A 228 -12.07 -10.49 -21.50
N VAL A 229 -12.49 -11.65 -20.99
CA VAL A 229 -11.60 -12.65 -20.41
C VAL A 229 -10.74 -13.34 -21.47
N ARG A 230 -11.25 -13.58 -22.68
CA ARG A 230 -10.43 -14.08 -23.79
C ARG A 230 -9.32 -13.11 -24.19
N ALA A 231 -9.61 -11.81 -24.26
CA ALA A 231 -8.60 -10.81 -24.54
C ALA A 231 -7.56 -10.73 -23.40
N GLN A 232 -8.00 -10.79 -22.14
CA GLN A 232 -7.10 -10.84 -20.98
C GLN A 232 -6.22 -12.10 -20.97
N TYR A 233 -6.76 -13.25 -21.37
CA TYR A 233 -5.99 -14.48 -21.51
C TYR A 233 -4.87 -14.33 -22.54
N GLN A 234 -5.16 -13.78 -23.72
CA GLN A 234 -4.13 -13.51 -24.72
C GLN A 234 -3.08 -12.52 -24.22
N LEU A 235 -3.48 -11.46 -23.50
CA LEU A 235 -2.53 -10.56 -22.83
C LEU A 235 -1.58 -11.34 -21.90
N LEU A 236 -2.10 -12.25 -21.09
CA LEU A 236 -1.29 -13.05 -20.17
C LEU A 236 -0.34 -13.99 -20.92
N THR A 237 -0.86 -14.79 -21.84
CA THR A 237 -0.09 -15.88 -22.46
C THR A 237 0.80 -15.43 -23.61
N GLU A 238 0.34 -14.51 -24.44
CA GLU A 238 1.02 -14.12 -25.69
C GLU A 238 1.93 -12.91 -25.51
N HIS A 239 1.63 -12.03 -24.53
CA HIS A 239 2.40 -10.81 -24.29
C HIS A 239 3.22 -10.85 -23.00
N LEU A 240 2.58 -11.15 -21.86
CA LEU A 240 3.26 -11.14 -20.56
C LEU A 240 4.00 -12.45 -20.25
N GLY A 241 3.80 -13.50 -21.05
CA GLY A 241 4.42 -14.81 -20.86
C GLY A 241 3.99 -15.50 -19.55
N VAL A 242 2.81 -15.18 -19.04
CA VAL A 242 2.20 -15.81 -17.86
C VAL A 242 1.39 -17.01 -18.33
N ASP A 243 1.80 -18.20 -17.88
CA ASP A 243 1.22 -19.48 -18.24
C ASP A 243 0.39 -20.12 -17.12
N HIS A 244 0.42 -19.54 -15.92
CA HIS A 244 -0.36 -19.96 -14.76
C HIS A 244 -0.52 -18.82 -13.75
N LEU A 245 -1.68 -18.78 -13.10
CA LEU A 245 -2.00 -17.80 -12.06
C LEU A 245 -2.14 -18.47 -10.70
N ARG A 246 -1.54 -17.88 -9.68
CA ARG A 246 -1.77 -18.28 -8.29
C ARG A 246 -3.20 -17.94 -7.85
N LEU A 247 -3.73 -16.80 -8.31
CA LEU A 247 -5.03 -16.30 -7.92
C LEU A 247 -5.63 -15.41 -9.02
N VAL A 248 -6.91 -15.59 -9.29
CA VAL A 248 -7.75 -14.63 -10.03
C VAL A 248 -8.75 -14.04 -9.06
N MET A 249 -8.77 -12.71 -8.92
CA MET A 249 -9.69 -12.03 -8.03
C MET A 249 -10.20 -10.71 -8.62
N GLY A 250 -11.21 -10.11 -8.01
CA GLY A 250 -11.68 -8.80 -8.42
C GLY A 250 -13.01 -8.41 -7.80
N THR A 251 -13.40 -7.16 -7.97
CA THR A 251 -14.66 -6.62 -7.41
C THR A 251 -15.73 -6.41 -8.47
N SER A 252 -16.98 -6.74 -8.15
CA SER A 252 -18.14 -6.53 -9.03
C SER A 252 -17.92 -7.15 -10.43
N MET A 253 -17.76 -6.34 -11.48
CA MET A 253 -17.39 -6.83 -12.82
C MET A 253 -16.10 -7.69 -12.81
N GLY A 254 -15.06 -7.29 -12.07
CA GLY A 254 -13.85 -8.10 -11.91
C GLY A 254 -14.09 -9.40 -11.14
N GLY A 255 -15.06 -9.41 -10.23
CA GLY A 255 -15.52 -10.63 -9.57
C GLY A 255 -16.28 -11.56 -10.52
N MET A 256 -17.14 -10.99 -11.38
CA MET A 256 -17.80 -11.71 -12.48
C MET A 256 -16.77 -12.30 -13.45
N HIS A 257 -15.73 -11.55 -13.81
CA HIS A 257 -14.62 -12.08 -14.62
C HIS A 257 -13.89 -13.23 -13.93
N SER A 258 -13.73 -13.20 -12.60
CA SER A 258 -13.09 -14.30 -11.87
C SER A 258 -13.88 -15.61 -12.06
N TRP A 259 -15.21 -15.55 -12.06
CA TRP A 259 -16.05 -16.71 -12.39
C TRP A 259 -15.87 -17.15 -13.85
N VAL A 260 -15.82 -16.20 -14.78
CA VAL A 260 -15.62 -16.47 -16.22
C VAL A 260 -14.27 -17.14 -16.50
N TRP A 261 -13.22 -16.67 -15.85
CA TRP A 261 -11.91 -17.33 -15.83
C TRP A 261 -12.03 -18.79 -15.41
N GLY A 262 -12.75 -19.05 -14.32
CA GLY A 262 -12.93 -20.40 -13.77
C GLY A 262 -13.58 -21.41 -14.70
N TYR A 263 -14.50 -21.00 -15.57
CA TYR A 263 -15.12 -21.94 -16.52
C TYR A 263 -14.49 -21.94 -17.91
N LEU A 264 -13.89 -20.84 -18.37
CA LEU A 264 -13.20 -20.81 -19.66
C LEU A 264 -11.82 -21.47 -19.60
N TYR A 265 -11.10 -21.29 -18.48
CA TYR A 265 -9.72 -21.73 -18.31
C TYR A 265 -9.49 -22.37 -16.93
N PRO A 266 -10.23 -23.46 -16.59
CA PRO A 266 -10.26 -24.02 -15.23
C PRO A 266 -8.88 -24.46 -14.70
N ASP A 267 -7.95 -24.83 -15.58
CA ASP A 267 -6.61 -25.31 -15.19
C ASP A 267 -5.55 -24.20 -15.15
N PHE A 268 -5.90 -22.96 -15.51
CA PHE A 268 -4.95 -21.85 -15.63
C PHE A 268 -4.67 -21.15 -14.30
N MET A 269 -5.40 -21.48 -13.23
CA MET A 269 -5.21 -20.88 -11.92
C MET A 269 -5.40 -21.85 -10.76
N ASP A 270 -4.77 -21.55 -9.62
CA ASP A 270 -4.94 -22.36 -8.40
C ASP A 270 -6.20 -22.00 -7.61
N ALA A 271 -6.65 -20.74 -7.68
CA ALA A 271 -7.77 -20.23 -6.89
C ALA A 271 -8.49 -19.06 -7.55
N LEU A 272 -9.76 -18.91 -7.18
CA LEU A 272 -10.61 -17.77 -7.50
C LEU A 272 -11.06 -17.07 -6.21
N LEU A 273 -11.02 -15.73 -6.19
CA LEU A 273 -11.61 -14.92 -5.12
C LEU A 273 -12.53 -13.83 -5.72
N PRO A 274 -13.78 -14.20 -6.06
CA PRO A 274 -14.77 -13.27 -6.57
C PRO A 274 -15.35 -12.40 -5.44
N LEU A 275 -15.25 -11.08 -5.56
CA LEU A 275 -15.74 -10.15 -4.52
C LEU A 275 -16.93 -9.34 -5.01
N ALA A 276 -17.94 -9.16 -4.16
CA ALA A 276 -19.11 -8.32 -4.42
C ALA A 276 -19.76 -8.56 -5.81
N SER A 277 -19.92 -9.84 -6.18
CA SER A 277 -20.38 -10.26 -7.50
C SER A 277 -21.26 -11.51 -7.40
N LEU A 278 -22.01 -11.78 -8.47
CA LEU A 278 -22.68 -13.06 -8.71
C LEU A 278 -21.96 -13.77 -9.86
N PRO A 279 -22.07 -15.10 -9.98
CA PRO A 279 -21.67 -15.81 -11.19
C PRO A 279 -22.36 -15.17 -12.42
N ALA A 280 -21.58 -14.96 -13.48
CA ALA A 280 -22.02 -14.35 -14.73
C ALA A 280 -22.72 -15.34 -15.66
#